data_AF-T0PFG1-F1
#
_entry.id   AF-T0PFG1-F1
#
_cell.length_a   1.000
_cell.length_b   1.000
_cell.length_c   1.000
_cell.angle_alpha   90.00
_cell.angle_beta   90.00
_cell.angle_gamma   90.00
#
_symmetry.space_group_name_H-M   'P 1'
#
loop_
_entity.id
_entity.type
_entity.pdbx_description
1 polymer ?
#
loop_
_entity_poly.entity_id
_entity_poly.type
_entity_poly.pdbx_seq_one_letter_code
_entity_poly.pdbx_strand_id
1 'polypeptide(L)'
;MENNQKPKLGGGIMTISIIQLIVNAFVILGLIPLIFARDMMIGQFKTIGADIPMPTTSESIISLVLTLLLVIGIILILCKKAAGVYIYFTVVVINLIYPIVMNGFKLASLTGLILPVLMAIFIYLKREIFGFGVNAASTNPPSDMQ
;
A
#
# COMPACT_ATOMS: atom_id res chain seq x y z
N MET A 1 28.43 1.81 -27.84
CA MET A 1 27.86 2.80 -26.89
C MET A 1 26.94 2.03 -25.94
N GLU A 2 27.45 1.63 -24.78
CA GLU A 2 26.69 0.94 -23.74
C GLU A 2 25.55 1.82 -23.25
N ASN A 3 24.33 1.50 -23.67
CA ASN A 3 23.14 2.19 -23.23
C ASN A 3 22.75 1.72 -21.83
N ASN A 4 23.49 2.20 -20.82
CA ASN A 4 23.20 2.07 -19.39
C ASN A 4 21.94 2.87 -18.99
N GLN A 5 20.82 2.69 -19.69
CA GLN A 5 19.54 3.26 -19.21
C GLN A 5 19.10 2.46 -18.01
N LYS A 6 19.38 3.00 -16.82
CA LYS A 6 18.78 2.53 -15.56
C LYS A 6 17.29 2.26 -15.82
N PRO A 7 16.78 1.05 -15.56
CA PRO A 7 15.40 0.71 -15.89
C PRO A 7 14.46 1.72 -15.24
N LYS A 8 13.69 2.44 -16.07
CA LYS A 8 12.75 3.47 -15.60
C LYS A 8 11.57 2.78 -14.92
N LEU A 9 11.10 3.32 -13.79
CA LEU A 9 9.87 2.85 -13.16
C LEU A 9 8.78 2.83 -14.23
N GLY A 10 8.03 1.72 -14.33
CA GLY A 10 6.89 1.68 -15.25
C GLY A 10 5.94 2.83 -14.91
N GLY A 11 5.50 3.59 -15.92
CA GLY A 11 4.60 4.73 -15.71
C GLY A 11 3.38 4.38 -14.88
N GLY A 12 2.81 3.18 -15.10
CA GLY A 12 1.69 2.66 -14.29
C GLY A 12 2.01 2.51 -12.80
N ILE A 13 3.21 2.04 -12.43
CA ILE A 13 3.63 1.92 -11.01
C ILE A 13 3.71 3.32 -10.40
N MET A 14 4.29 4.27 -11.12
CA MET A 14 4.44 5.65 -10.64
C MET A 14 3.07 6.32 -10.46
N THR A 15 2.17 6.20 -11.44
CA THR A 15 0.82 6.79 -11.36
C THR A 15 0.00 6.20 -10.22
N ILE A 16 -0.04 4.87 -10.07
CA ILE A 16 -0.78 4.23 -8.97
C ILE A 16 -0.22 4.63 -7.62
N SER A 17 1.12 4.66 -7.51
CA SER A 17 1.76 5.04 -6.26
C SER A 17 1.43 6.48 -5.87
N ILE A 18 1.42 7.42 -6.83
CA ILE A 18 1.02 8.82 -6.57
C ILE A 18 -0.45 8.91 -6.16
N ILE A 19 -1.36 8.25 -6.89
CA ILE A 19 -2.79 8.23 -6.55
C ILE A 19 -2.97 7.71 -5.12
N GLN A 20 -2.31 6.60 -4.79
CA GLN A 20 -2.45 5.99 -3.48
C GLN A 20 -1.84 6.84 -2.37
N LEU A 21 -0.78 7.60 -2.65
CA LEU A 21 -0.19 8.56 -1.71
C LEU A 21 -1.15 9.71 -1.43
N ILE A 22 -1.84 10.23 -2.45
CA ILE A 22 -2.89 11.26 -2.29
C ILE A 22 -4.05 10.71 -1.47
N VAL A 23 -4.56 9.51 -1.80
CA VAL A 23 -5.65 8.88 -1.04
C VAL A 23 -5.25 8.69 0.42
N ASN A 24 -4.04 8.20 0.70
CA ASN A 24 -3.55 8.03 2.06
C ASN A 24 -3.39 9.37 2.80
N ALA A 25 -3.01 10.44 2.11
CA ALA A 25 -2.94 11.78 2.70
C ALA A 25 -4.35 12.24 3.17
N PHE A 26 -5.38 12.03 2.35
CA PHE A 26 -6.76 12.30 2.77
C PHE A 26 -7.20 11.43 3.96
N VAL A 27 -6.82 10.15 3.98
CA VAL A 27 -7.12 9.25 5.10
C VAL A 27 -6.45 9.76 6.39
N ILE A 28 -5.19 10.16 6.35
CA ILE A 28 -4.48 10.74 7.50
C ILE A 28 -5.16 12.03 7.97
N LEU A 29 -5.49 12.92 7.04
CA LEU A 29 -6.18 14.18 7.36
C LEU A 29 -7.57 13.95 7.98
N GLY A 30 -8.26 12.87 7.64
CA GLY A 30 -9.52 12.47 8.28
C GLY A 30 -9.33 11.80 9.64
N LEU A 31 -8.30 10.97 9.79
CA LEU A 31 -8.03 10.22 11.03
C LEU A 31 -7.54 11.11 12.18
N ILE A 32 -6.72 12.12 11.90
CA ILE A 32 -6.20 13.03 12.94
C ILE A 32 -7.33 13.72 13.74
N PRO A 33 -8.27 14.47 13.11
CA PRO A 33 -9.36 15.09 13.84
C PRO A 33 -10.29 14.05 14.47
N LEU A 34 -10.46 12.88 13.86
CA LEU A 34 -11.24 11.79 14.45
C LEU A 34 -10.65 11.28 15.77
N ILE A 35 -9.31 11.26 15.91
CA ILE A 35 -8.64 10.83 17.15
C ILE A 35 -8.77 11.91 18.23
N PHE A 36 -8.51 13.18 17.90
CA PHE A 36 -8.48 14.27 18.89
C PHE A 36 -9.87 14.80 19.29
N ALA A 37 -10.83 14.82 18.35
CA ALA A 37 -12.16 15.38 18.58
C ALA A 37 -13.25 14.31 18.77
N ARG A 38 -12.87 13.03 18.97
CA ARG A 38 -13.79 11.89 19.08
C ARG A 38 -14.90 12.13 20.09
N ASP A 39 -14.54 12.47 21.32
CA ASP A 39 -15.49 12.59 22.43
C ASP A 39 -16.45 13.76 22.23
N MET A 40 -15.95 14.84 21.63
CA MET A 40 -16.77 15.99 21.22
C MET A 40 -17.75 15.59 20.12
N MET A 41 -17.32 14.82 19.12
CA MET A 41 -18.20 14.32 18.07
C MET A 41 -19.27 13.38 18.62
N ILE A 42 -18.90 12.41 19.46
CA ILE A 42 -19.86 11.49 20.09
C ILE A 42 -20.88 12.27 20.93
N GLY A 43 -20.42 13.28 21.68
CA GLY A 43 -21.31 14.18 22.42
C GLY A 43 -22.33 14.87 21.52
N GLN A 44 -21.87 15.43 20.39
CA GLN A 44 -22.75 16.08 19.42
C GLN A 44 -23.73 15.11 18.76
N PHE A 45 -23.27 13.91 18.35
CA PHE A 45 -24.11 12.89 17.74
C PHE A 45 -25.21 12.41 18.70
N LYS A 46 -24.87 12.24 19.99
CA LYS A 46 -25.85 11.94 21.03
C LYS A 46 -26.86 13.07 21.24
N THR A 47 -26.44 14.33 21.16
CA THR A 47 -27.37 15.48 21.30
C THR A 47 -28.38 15.59 20.15
N ILE A 48 -28.04 15.11 18.96
CA ILE A 48 -28.95 15.07 17.79
C ILE A 48 -29.70 13.74 17.67
N GLY A 49 -29.59 12.84 18.65
CA GLY A 49 -30.27 11.54 18.67
C GLY A 49 -29.75 10.54 17.64
N ALA A 50 -28.59 10.79 17.03
CA ALA A 50 -27.95 9.89 16.07
C ALA A 50 -26.92 9.02 16.80
N ASP A 51 -27.21 7.73 16.97
CA ASP A 51 -26.24 6.77 17.49
C ASP A 51 -25.39 6.24 16.32
N ILE A 52 -24.40 7.04 15.91
CA ILE A 52 -23.47 6.66 14.84
C ILE A 52 -22.35 5.81 15.46
N PRO A 53 -22.16 4.55 15.00
CA PRO A 53 -21.04 3.73 15.44
C PRO A 53 -19.72 4.41 15.05
N MET A 54 -19.00 4.93 16.04
CA MET A 54 -17.67 5.52 15.85
C MET A 54 -16.58 4.53 16.21
N PRO A 55 -15.51 4.42 15.39
CA PRO A 55 -14.36 3.60 15.69
C PRO A 55 -13.80 3.92 17.08
N THR A 56 -13.26 2.90 17.77
CA THR A 56 -12.56 3.11 19.04
C THR A 56 -11.26 3.88 18.83
N THR A 57 -10.76 4.57 19.86
CA THR A 57 -9.48 5.29 19.78
C THR A 57 -8.34 4.34 19.38
N SER A 58 -8.36 3.10 19.90
CA SER A 58 -7.43 2.04 19.52
C SER A 58 -7.50 1.69 18.03
N GLU A 59 -8.70 1.53 17.46
CA GLU A 59 -8.89 1.23 16.04
C GLU A 59 -8.34 2.35 15.14
N SER A 60 -8.60 3.61 15.52
CA SER A 60 -8.10 4.78 14.79
C SER A 60 -6.57 4.88 14.85
N ILE A 61 -5.95 4.60 16.00
CA ILE A 61 -4.48 4.57 16.14
C ILE A 61 -3.87 3.44 15.29
N ILE A 62 -4.43 2.23 15.34
CA ILE A 62 -3.96 1.09 14.53
C ILE A 62 -4.05 1.44 13.04
N SER A 63 -5.17 2.00 12.61
CA SER A 63 -5.39 2.43 11.22
C SER A 63 -4.38 3.49 10.79
N LEU A 64 -4.06 4.45 11.67
CA LEU A 64 -3.05 5.47 11.41
C LEU A 64 -1.65 4.85 11.23
N VAL A 65 -1.25 3.95 12.11
CA VAL A 65 0.06 3.26 12.04
C VAL A 65 0.17 2.41 10.77
N LEU A 66 -0.88 1.66 10.42
CA LEU A 66 -0.92 0.88 9.18
C LEU A 66 -0.84 1.77 7.94
N THR A 67 -1.53 2.91 7.95
CA THR A 67 -1.47 3.88 6.85
C THR A 67 -0.06 4.46 6.68
N LEU A 68 0.63 4.78 7.79
CA LEU A 68 2.03 5.26 7.75
C LEU A 68 2.98 4.19 7.21
N LEU A 69 2.85 2.94 7.66
CA LEU A 69 3.64 1.81 7.13
C LEU A 69 3.41 1.62 5.62
N LEU A 70 2.17 1.77 5.17
CA LEU A 70 1.81 1.67 3.76
C LEU A 70 2.46 2.80 2.94
N VAL A 71 2.44 4.03 3.45
CA VAL A 71 3.14 5.19 2.83
C VAL A 71 4.65 4.94 2.73
N ILE A 72 5.28 4.43 3.79
CA ILE A 72 6.70 4.06 3.77
C ILE A 72 6.97 2.99 2.70
N GLY A 73 6.10 1.98 2.61
CA GLY A 73 6.16 0.95 1.57
C GLY A 73 6.09 1.55 0.17
N ILE A 74 5.15 2.46 -0.08
CA ILE A 74 5.01 3.16 -1.37
C ILE A 74 6.27 3.96 -1.70
N ILE A 75 6.80 4.75 -0.77
CA ILE A 75 8.01 5.55 -0.99
C ILE A 75 9.19 4.64 -1.38
N LEU A 76 9.36 3.51 -0.69
CA LEU A 76 10.39 2.53 -1.03
C LEU A 76 10.20 1.90 -2.42
N ILE A 77 8.94 1.70 -2.86
CA ILE A 77 8.60 1.25 -4.21
C ILE A 77 9.00 2.31 -5.25
N LEU A 78 8.73 3.60 -4.99
CA LEU A 78 9.23 4.70 -5.84
C LEU A 78 10.76 4.71 -5.91
N CYS A 79 11.43 4.41 -4.78
CA CYS A 79 12.88 4.26 -4.71
C CYS A 79 13.44 2.98 -5.33
N LYS A 80 12.62 2.16 -6.02
CA LYS A 80 13.03 0.89 -6.66
C LYS A 80 13.57 -0.17 -5.69
N LYS A 81 13.23 -0.08 -4.40
CA LYS A 81 13.68 -1.07 -3.41
C LYS A 81 12.69 -2.22 -3.32
N ALA A 82 13.17 -3.44 -3.51
CA ALA A 82 12.40 -4.68 -3.31
C ALA A 82 11.73 -4.74 -1.92
N ALA A 83 12.42 -4.24 -0.88
CA ALA A 83 11.89 -4.13 0.48
C ALA A 83 10.55 -3.38 0.54
N GLY A 84 10.36 -2.35 -0.29
CA GLY A 84 9.11 -1.59 -0.35
C GLY A 84 7.92 -2.43 -0.81
N VAL A 85 8.15 -3.33 -1.77
CA VAL A 85 7.13 -4.26 -2.27
C VAL A 85 6.68 -5.19 -1.15
N TYR A 86 7.62 -5.80 -0.43
CA TYR A 86 7.30 -6.69 0.69
C TYR A 86 6.52 -5.99 1.80
N ILE A 87 6.95 -4.78 2.20
CA ILE A 87 6.26 -4.00 3.23
C ILE A 87 4.85 -3.64 2.76
N TYR A 88 4.70 -3.14 1.54
CA TYR A 88 3.41 -2.76 0.97
C TYR A 88 2.43 -3.94 0.97
N PHE A 89 2.82 -5.09 0.41
CA PHE A 89 1.92 -6.26 0.35
C PHE A 89 1.59 -6.81 1.74
N THR A 90 2.56 -6.84 2.65
CA THR A 90 2.33 -7.28 4.03
C THR A 90 1.28 -6.39 4.70
N VAL A 91 1.41 -5.07 4.57
CA VAL A 91 0.48 -4.11 5.16
C VAL A 91 -0.89 -4.18 4.49
N VAL A 92 -0.97 -4.40 3.17
CA VAL A 92 -2.24 -4.62 2.46
C VAL A 92 -2.97 -5.85 2.99
N VAL A 93 -2.26 -6.97 3.20
CA VAL A 93 -2.85 -8.19 3.77
C VAL A 93 -3.33 -7.95 5.19
N ILE A 94 -2.55 -7.26 6.03
CA ILE A 94 -2.98 -6.91 7.39
C ILE A 94 -4.22 -6.01 7.38
N ASN A 95 -4.25 -5.00 6.50
CA ASN A 95 -5.41 -4.11 6.32
C ASN A 95 -6.66 -4.84 5.81
N LEU A 96 -6.50 -6.00 5.15
CA LEU A 96 -7.62 -6.84 4.76
C LEU A 96 -8.11 -7.70 5.94
N ILE A 97 -7.19 -8.33 6.68
CA ILE A 97 -7.52 -9.27 7.77
C ILE A 97 -8.10 -8.53 8.98
N TYR A 98 -7.51 -7.41 9.38
CA TYR A 98 -7.90 -6.66 10.57
C TYR A 98 -9.41 -6.33 10.64
N PRO A 99 -10.02 -5.69 9.63
CA PRO A 99 -11.44 -5.39 9.67
C PRO A 99 -12.32 -6.65 9.59
N ILE A 100 -11.87 -7.73 8.95
CA ILE A 100 -12.62 -8.99 8.90
C ILE A 100 -12.73 -9.61 10.29
N VAL A 101 -11.65 -9.55 11.08
CA VAL A 101 -11.62 -10.07 12.46
C VAL A 101 -12.47 -9.19 13.39
N MET A 102 -12.37 -7.86 13.27
CA MET A 102 -13.04 -6.94 14.20
C MET A 102 -14.52 -6.71 13.88
N ASN A 103 -14.87 -6.61 12.59
CA ASN A 103 -16.20 -6.18 12.13
C ASN A 103 -16.93 -7.22 11.27
N GLY A 104 -16.33 -8.40 11.08
CA GLY A 104 -16.83 -9.44 10.18
C GLY A 104 -16.52 -9.17 8.71
N PHE A 105 -16.81 -10.15 7.86
CA PHE A 105 -16.58 -10.06 6.42
C PHE A 105 -17.62 -9.14 5.75
N LYS A 106 -17.15 -8.12 5.04
CA LYS A 106 -17.99 -7.21 4.24
C LYS A 106 -17.49 -7.19 2.80
N LEU A 107 -18.41 -7.30 1.83
CA LEU A 107 -18.09 -7.20 0.39
C LEU A 107 -17.41 -5.86 0.04
N ALA A 108 -17.72 -4.79 0.77
CA ALA A 108 -17.08 -3.49 0.60
C ALA A 108 -15.56 -3.51 0.86
N SER A 109 -15.04 -4.48 1.62
CA SER A 109 -13.59 -4.62 1.83
C SER A 109 -12.85 -5.10 0.57
N LEU A 110 -13.54 -5.75 -0.38
CA LEU A 110 -12.94 -6.23 -1.63
C LEU A 110 -12.68 -5.11 -2.64
N THR A 111 -13.47 -4.04 -2.63
CA THR A 111 -13.26 -2.92 -3.57
C THR A 111 -11.96 -2.18 -3.27
N GLY A 112 -11.53 -2.15 -2.01
CA GLY A 112 -10.23 -1.63 -1.59
C GLY A 112 -9.02 -2.42 -2.11
N LEU A 113 -9.21 -3.64 -2.60
CA LEU A 113 -8.14 -4.48 -3.14
C LEU A 113 -7.79 -4.20 -4.61
N ILE A 114 -8.63 -3.44 -5.33
CA ILE A 114 -8.42 -3.17 -6.76
C ILE A 114 -7.07 -2.47 -7.01
N LEU A 115 -6.76 -1.41 -6.24
CA LEU A 115 -5.48 -0.70 -6.36
C LEU A 115 -4.28 -1.60 -6.01
N PRO A 116 -4.25 -2.31 -4.86
CA PRO A 116 -3.18 -3.23 -4.53
C PRO A 116 -2.95 -4.35 -5.54
N VAL A 117 -4.03 -4.93 -6.07
CA VAL A 117 -3.95 -5.99 -7.09
C VAL A 117 -3.38 -5.44 -8.39
N LEU A 118 -3.82 -4.26 -8.81
CA LEU A 118 -3.29 -3.61 -10.01
C LEU A 118 -1.79 -3.29 -9.84
N MET A 119 -1.40 -2.81 -8.66
CA MET A 119 0.01 -2.60 -8.29
C MET A 119 0.81 -3.90 -8.35
N ALA A 120 0.24 -5.02 -7.88
CA ALA A 120 0.85 -6.36 -7.95
C ALA A 120 1.14 -6.77 -9.40
N ILE A 121 0.16 -6.61 -10.28
CA ILE A 121 0.27 -6.95 -11.71
C ILE A 121 1.38 -6.11 -12.36
N PHE A 122 1.41 -4.80 -12.11
CA PHE A 122 2.44 -3.93 -12.67
C PHE A 122 3.85 -4.25 -12.14
N ILE A 123 3.97 -4.60 -10.86
CA ILE A 123 5.26 -5.05 -10.29
C ILE A 123 5.68 -6.38 -10.91
N TYR A 124 4.76 -7.33 -11.11
CA TYR A 124 5.06 -8.61 -11.75
C TYR A 124 5.54 -8.44 -13.20
N LEU A 125 4.86 -7.60 -13.97
CA LEU A 125 5.25 -7.27 -15.35
C LEU A 125 6.61 -6.55 -15.45
N LYS A 126 7.03 -5.87 -14.37
CA LYS A 126 8.29 -5.11 -14.30
C LYS A 126 9.21 -5.60 -13.18
N ARG A 127 9.18 -6.91 -12.90
CA ARG A 127 9.92 -7.56 -11.80
C ARG A 127 11.44 -7.34 -11.88
N GLU A 128 11.98 -7.17 -13.08
CA GLU A 128 13.38 -6.87 -13.35
C GLU A 128 13.85 -5.54 -12.73
N ILE A 129 12.96 -4.55 -12.59
CA ILE A 129 13.27 -3.24 -12.00
C ILE A 129 13.58 -3.36 -10.51
N PHE A 130 12.98 -4.35 -9.85
CA PHE A 130 13.11 -4.59 -8.43
C PHE A 130 14.14 -5.69 -8.11
N GLY A 131 14.83 -6.21 -9.12
CA GLY A 131 15.82 -7.29 -8.95
C GLY A 131 15.20 -8.69 -8.84
N PHE A 132 13.92 -8.87 -9.21
CA PHE A 132 13.22 -10.16 -9.16
C PHE A 132 13.30 -10.96 -10.47
N GLY A 133 14.37 -10.79 -11.26
CA GLY A 133 14.61 -11.51 -12.50
C GLY A 133 15.97 -12.21 -12.46
N VAL A 134 16.00 -13.48 -12.86
CA VAL A 134 17.25 -14.21 -13.12
C VAL A 134 18.07 -13.39 -14.11
N ASN A 135 19.31 -13.07 -13.76
CA ASN A 135 20.31 -12.65 -14.74
C ASN A 135 20.47 -13.81 -15.73
N ALA A 136 19.77 -13.77 -16.87
CA ALA A 136 19.97 -14.69 -17.99
C ALA A 136 21.31 -14.41 -18.72
N ALA A 137 22.37 -14.16 -17.96
CA ALA A 137 23.71 -13.81 -18.43
C ALA A 137 24.78 -14.82 -18.00
N SER A 138 24.41 -15.97 -17.41
CA SER A 138 25.36 -17.00 -16.98
C SER A 138 25.22 -18.35 -17.69
N THR A 139 24.47 -18.44 -18.79
CA THR A 139 24.37 -19.67 -19.60
C THR A 139 24.89 -19.45 -21.02
N ASN A 140 26.10 -18.92 -21.17
CA ASN A 140 26.92 -19.24 -22.32
C ASN A 140 28.09 -20.08 -21.79
N PRO A 141 28.13 -21.41 -22.03
CA PRO A 141 29.37 -22.14 -21.82
C PRO A 141 30.44 -21.52 -22.73
N PRO A 142 31.70 -21.40 -22.27
CA PRO A 142 32.78 -20.87 -23.10
C PRO A 142 32.86 -21.65 -24.40
N SER A 143 32.77 -20.94 -25.53
CA SER A 143 32.86 -21.47 -26.89
C SER A 143 34.27 -21.91 -27.29
N ASP A 144 35.19 -22.08 -26.32
CA ASP A 144 36.60 -22.35 -26.56
C ASP A 144 36.96 -23.84 -26.34
N MET A 145 36.01 -24.74 -26.61
CA MET A 145 36.25 -26.19 -26.60
C MET A 145 35.64 -26.89 -27.83
N GLN A 146 35.95 -26.39 -29.04
CA GLN A 146 35.91 -27.19 -30.27
C GLN A 146 37.10 -26.85 -31.17
#